data_AF-A0A9E1BA47-F1
#
_entry.id   AF-A0A9E1BA47-F1
#
_cell.length_a   1.000
_cell.length_b   1.000
_cell.length_c   1.000
_cell.angle_alpha   90.00
_cell.angle_beta   90.00
_cell.angle_gamma   90.00
#
_symmetry.space_group_name_H-M   'P 1'
#
loop_
_entity.id
_entity.type
_entity.pdbx_description
1 polymer ?
#
loop_
_entity_poly.entity_id
_entity_poly.type
_entity_poly.pdbx_seq_one_letter_code
_entity_poly.pdbx_strand_id
1 'polypeptide(L)'
;SIRDVSENLEAFVPLEGLDMSGIITRLRSQKTKLEKEIAKLSGMLNNQNFVANAPKEVIETNKEALESAEAKFKKVCEELKALGE
;
A
#
# COMPACT_ATOMS: atom_id res chain seq x y z
N SER A 1 5.09 15.44 44.58
CA SER A 1 5.57 15.14 43.21
C SER A 1 4.47 14.41 42.47
N ILE A 2 4.05 14.96 41.33
CA ILE A 2 3.07 14.35 40.42
C ILE A 2 3.74 13.14 39.74
N ARG A 3 2.99 12.04 39.59
CA ARG A 3 3.25 11.03 38.57
C ARG A 3 1.91 10.66 37.95
N ASP A 4 1.64 11.29 36.82
CA ASP A 4 0.69 10.85 35.82
C ASP A 4 1.37 9.73 35.03
N VAL A 5 0.80 8.52 35.09
CA VAL A 5 1.23 7.34 34.33
C VAL A 5 0.03 6.42 34.12
N SER A 6 -0.55 6.42 32.93
CA SER A 6 -0.45 5.26 32.04
C SER A 6 -0.85 5.64 30.62
N GLU A 7 0.18 5.85 29.81
CA GLU A 7 0.15 5.73 28.36
C GLU A 7 -0.40 4.35 27.97
N ASN A 8 -1.22 4.33 26.91
CA ASN A 8 -1.68 3.14 26.18
C ASN A 8 -2.92 2.44 26.76
N LEU A 9 -4.08 3.10 26.63
CA LEU A 9 -5.36 2.39 26.54
C LEU A 9 -5.39 1.64 25.20
N GLU A 10 -4.90 0.40 25.19
CA GLU A 10 -5.18 -0.54 24.10
C GLU A 10 -6.63 -1.03 24.26
N ALA A 11 -7.55 -0.39 23.53
CA ALA A 11 -8.92 -0.89 23.43
C ALA A 11 -8.91 -2.18 22.60
N PHE A 12 -8.83 -3.32 23.28
CA PHE A 12 -9.12 -4.63 22.69
C PHE A 12 -10.62 -4.70 22.43
N VAL A 13 -11.04 -4.36 21.21
CA VAL A 13 -12.38 -4.70 20.72
C VAL A 13 -12.34 -6.20 20.42
N PRO A 14 -13.17 -7.03 21.07
CA PRO A 14 -13.32 -8.42 20.68
C PRO A 14 -13.77 -8.43 19.20
N LEU A 15 -12.89 -8.87 18.31
CA LEU A 15 -13.19 -9.05 16.88
C LEU A 15 -14.14 -10.23 16.62
N GLU A 16 -14.70 -10.83 17.68
CA GLU A 16 -15.73 -11.86 17.60
C GLU A 16 -17.06 -11.23 17.12
N GLY A 17 -17.24 -11.21 15.80
CA GLY A 17 -18.49 -10.83 15.15
C GLY A 17 -18.42 -9.63 14.19
N LEU A 18 -17.26 -8.99 14.03
CA LEU A 18 -17.07 -7.98 12.99
C LEU A 18 -16.85 -8.68 11.63
N ASP A 19 -17.77 -8.46 10.69
CA ASP A 19 -17.64 -8.97 9.33
C ASP A 19 -16.52 -8.23 8.58
N MET A 20 -15.30 -8.78 8.67
CA MET A 20 -14.13 -8.26 7.99
C MET A 20 -14.15 -8.56 6.48
N SER A 21 -15.13 -9.33 5.97
CA SER A 21 -15.21 -9.69 4.54
C SER A 21 -15.31 -8.44 3.65
N GLY A 22 -16.02 -7.40 4.10
CA GLY A 22 -16.13 -6.13 3.39
C GLY A 22 -14.82 -5.34 3.33
N ILE A 23 -14.02 -5.40 4.40
CA ILE A 23 -12.69 -4.77 4.48
C ILE A 23 -11.70 -5.56 3.63
N ILE A 24 -11.68 -6.88 3.73
CA ILE A 24 -10.87 -7.78 2.90
C ILE A 24 -11.17 -7.56 1.42
N THR A 25 -12.45 -7.45 1.04
CA THR A 25 -12.85 -7.18 -0.34
C THR A 25 -12.36 -5.83 -0.83
N ARG A 26 -12.46 -4.77 0.00
CA ARG A 26 -11.91 -3.44 -0.31
C ARG A 26 -10.39 -3.46 -0.45
N LEU A 27 -9.69 -4.12 0.46
CA LEU A 27 -8.23 -4.26 0.44
C LEU A 27 -7.77 -5.06 -0.78
N ARG A 28 -8.43 -6.17 -1.13
CA ARG A 28 -8.18 -6.91 -2.37
C ARG A 28 -8.40 -6.05 -3.60
N SER A 29 -9.48 -5.26 -3.66
CA SER A 29 -9.73 -4.35 -4.78
C SER A 29 -8.65 -3.27 -4.90
N GLN A 30 -8.21 -2.70 -3.76
CA GLN A 30 -7.10 -1.75 -3.71
C GLN A 30 -5.79 -2.41 -4.17
N LYS A 31 -5.52 -3.63 -3.70
CA LYS A 31 -4.37 -4.44 -4.13
C LYS A 31 -4.36 -4.59 -5.65
N THR A 32 -5.44 -5.06 -6.27
CA THR A 32 -5.51 -5.22 -7.74
C THR A 32 -5.34 -3.91 -8.49
N LYS A 33 -5.85 -2.79 -7.96
CA LYS A 33 -5.67 -1.46 -8.58
C LYS A 33 -4.20 -1.03 -8.54
N LEU A 34 -3.56 -1.13 -7.37
CA LEU A 34 -2.15 -0.82 -7.20
C LEU A 34 -1.27 -1.72 -8.07
N GLU A 35 -1.58 -3.01 -8.16
CA GLU A 35 -0.85 -3.98 -8.98
C GLU A 35 -0.88 -3.61 -10.47
N LYS A 36 -2.04 -3.18 -10.99
CA LYS A 36 -2.16 -2.67 -12.37
C LYS A 36 -1.39 -1.38 -12.59
N GLU A 37 -1.39 -0.49 -11.60
CA GLU A 37 -0.69 0.78 -11.66
C GLU A 37 0.83 0.57 -11.66
N ILE A 38 1.33 -0.29 -10.77
CA ILE A 38 2.72 -0.76 -10.72
C ILE A 38 3.12 -1.39 -12.05
N ALA A 39 2.31 -2.31 -12.59
CA ALA A 39 2.61 -2.96 -13.87
C ALA A 39 2.67 -1.96 -15.02
N LYS A 40 1.81 -0.93 -15.03
CA LYS A 40 1.82 0.12 -16.04
C LYS A 40 3.05 1.02 -15.91
N LEU A 41 3.38 1.47 -14.69
CA LEU A 41 4.53 2.31 -14.41
C LEU A 41 5.85 1.57 -14.69
N SER A 42 5.96 0.33 -14.23
CA SER A 42 7.10 -0.55 -14.50
C SER A 42 7.25 -0.82 -16.00
N GLY A 43 6.15 -1.08 -16.71
CA GLY A 43 6.17 -1.23 -18.17
C GLY A 43 6.62 0.03 -18.92
N MET A 44 6.19 1.21 -18.46
CA MET A 44 6.64 2.50 -19.00
C MET A 44 8.13 2.75 -18.73
N LEU A 45 8.59 2.50 -17.50
CA LEU A 45 9.98 2.66 -17.10
C LEU A 45 10.92 1.61 -17.72
N ASN A 46 10.41 0.43 -18.09
CA ASN A 46 11.17 -0.59 -18.79
C ASN A 46 11.23 -0.33 -20.31
N ASN A 47 10.35 0.53 -20.83
CA ASN A 47 10.38 0.90 -22.24
C ASN A 47 11.57 1.84 -22.49
N GLN A 48 12.63 1.30 -23.12
CA GLN A 48 13.83 2.06 -23.44
C GLN A 48 13.55 3.31 -24.28
N ASN A 49 12.52 3.30 -25.14
CA ASN A 49 12.12 4.49 -25.90
C ASN A 49 11.56 5.59 -24.99
N PHE A 50 10.87 5.23 -23.91
CA PHE A 50 10.38 6.18 -22.92
C PHE A 50 11.53 6.70 -22.08
N VAL A 51 12.40 5.84 -21.56
CA VAL A 51 13.57 6.27 -20.75
C VAL A 51 14.55 7.12 -21.56
N ALA A 52 14.73 6.83 -22.85
CA ALA A 52 15.66 7.57 -23.70
C ALA A 52 15.11 8.93 -24.16
N ASN A 53 13.79 9.08 -24.33
CA ASN A 53 13.17 10.30 -24.85
C ASN A 53 12.43 11.13 -23.80
N ALA A 54 12.10 10.56 -22.64
CA ALA A 54 11.39 11.27 -21.58
C ALA A 54 12.34 12.19 -20.79
N PRO A 55 11.85 13.33 -20.31
CA PRO A 55 12.59 14.19 -19.38
C PRO A 55 12.98 13.42 -18.12
N LYS A 56 14.17 13.68 -17.57
CA LYS A 56 14.64 13.06 -16.31
C LYS A 56 13.64 13.25 -15.17
N GLU A 57 13.01 14.42 -15.06
CA GLU A 57 11.98 14.72 -14.07
C GLU A 57 10.77 13.77 -14.16
N VAL A 58 10.34 13.44 -15.39
CA VAL A 58 9.24 12.50 -15.63
C VAL A 58 9.66 11.08 -15.27
N ILE A 59 10.90 10.69 -15.56
CA ILE A 59 11.43 9.36 -15.22
C ILE A 59 11.55 9.20 -13.71
N GLU A 60 12.09 10.21 -13.00
CA GLU A 60 12.17 10.21 -11.54
C GLU A 60 10.77 10.20 -10.92
N THR A 61 9.86 11.06 -11.36
CA THR A 61 8.48 11.08 -10.86
C THR A 61 7.79 9.72 -11.05
N ASN A 62 7.96 9.07 -12.21
CA ASN A 62 7.40 7.74 -12.43
C ASN A 62 8.08 6.66 -11.58
N LYS A 63 9.39 6.76 -11.33
CA LYS A 63 10.11 5.86 -10.41
C LYS A 63 9.64 6.02 -8.97
N GLU A 64 9.52 7.25 -8.48
CA GLU A 64 8.99 7.53 -7.14
C GLU A 64 7.54 7.10 -7.02
N ALA A 65 6.73 7.31 -8.06
CA ALA A 65 5.35 6.84 -8.11
C ALA A 65 5.28 5.31 -8.07
N LEU A 66 6.16 4.61 -8.78
CA LEU A 66 6.26 3.15 -8.76
C LEU A 66 6.63 2.67 -7.35
N GLU A 67 7.68 3.24 -6.76
CA GLU A 67 8.18 2.85 -5.44
C GLU A 67 7.13 3.13 -4.33
N SER A 68 6.43 4.26 -4.42
CA SER A 68 5.31 4.61 -3.54
C SER A 68 4.13 3.65 -3.70
N ALA A 69 3.81 3.26 -4.94
CA ALA A 69 2.74 2.30 -5.21
C ALA A 69 3.10 0.90 -4.70
N GLU A 70 4.35 0.45 -4.88
CA GLU A 70 4.87 -0.81 -4.35
C GLU A 70 4.86 -0.84 -2.82
N ALA A 71 5.28 0.26 -2.17
CA ALA A 71 5.23 0.38 -0.72
C ALA A 71 3.79 0.28 -0.19
N LYS A 72 2.83 0.96 -0.84
CA LYS A 72 1.39 0.87 -0.50
C LYS A 72 0.86 -0.54 -0.74
N PHE A 73 1.22 -1.17 -1.85
CA PHE A 73 0.81 -2.53 -2.17
C PHE A 73 1.31 -3.53 -1.13
N LYS A 74 2.56 -3.39 -0.69
CA LYS A 74 3.15 -4.21 0.36
C LYS A 74 2.40 -4.05 1.68
N LYS A 75 2.09 -2.80 2.08
CA LYS A 75 1.27 -2.51 3.27
C LYS A 75 -0.10 -3.18 3.20
N VAL A 76 -0.79 -3.06 2.06
CA VAL A 76 -2.10 -3.71 1.85
C VAL A 76 -1.99 -5.24 1.93
N CYS A 77 -0.92 -5.83 1.40
CA CYS A 77 -0.68 -7.27 1.53
C CYS A 77 -0.38 -7.68 2.98
N GLU A 78 0.37 -6.88 3.72
CA GLU A 78 0.65 -7.11 5.15
C GLU A 78 -0.64 -7.02 5.99
N GLU A 79 -1.50 -6.04 5.71
CA GLU A 79 -2.81 -5.90 6.35
C GLU A 79 -3.73 -7.09 6.02
N LEU A 80 -3.80 -7.51 4.76
CA LEU A 80 -4.55 -8.72 4.36
C LEU A 80 -4.03 -9.98 5.07
N LYS A 81 -2.71 -10.11 5.20
CA LYS A 81 -2.08 -11.24 5.89
C LYS A 81 -2.33 -11.22 7.40
N ALA A 82 -2.32 -10.03 8.02
CA ALA A 82 -2.69 -9.85 9.42
C ALA A 82 -4.17 -10.20 9.68
N LEU A 83 -5.03 -10.05 8.67
CA LEU A 83 -6.44 -10.44 8.70
C LEU A 83 -6.69 -11.94 8.44
N GLY A 84 -5.64 -12.73 8.21
CA GLY A 84 -5.72 -14.19 8.07
C GLY A 84 -5.89 -14.71 6.65
N GLU A 85 -5.53 -13.93 5.63
CA GLU A 85 -5.45 -14.35 4.22
C GLU A 85 -4.02 -14.57 3.68
#